data_AF-A0A075G2Z6-F1
#
_entry.id   AF-A0A075G2Z6-F1
#
_cell.length_a   1.000
_cell.length_b   1.000
_cell.length_c   1.000
_cell.angle_alpha   90.00
_cell.angle_beta   90.00
_cell.angle_gamma   90.00
#
_symmetry.space_group_name_H-M   'P 1'
#
loop_
_entity.id
_entity.type
_entity.pdbx_description
1 polymer ?
#
loop_
_entity_poly.entity_id
_entity_poly.type
_entity_poly.pdbx_seq_one_letter_code
_entity_poly.pdbx_strand_id
1 'polypeptide(L)'
;MDDDKNFFWFHVDGEEKIATENLVPGKQVYKEKLLLKKGIEYRLWDPFRSKLAASVMNGLTNFPFNEKSNILYLGVSTGTTISHISDIIGPKGIVFGVEHSSRVARDF
;
A
#
# COMPACT_ATOMS: atom_id res chain seq x y z
N MET A 1 -16.11 10.74 -12.06
CA MET A 1 -16.40 9.56 -11.20
C MET A 1 -15.22 8.62 -11.30
N ASP A 2 -14.10 8.94 -10.62
CA ASP A 2 -13.09 7.97 -10.12
C ASP A 2 -11.92 8.71 -9.44
N ASP A 3 -12.20 9.75 -8.61
CA ASP A 3 -11.15 10.60 -8.01
C ASP A 3 -10.75 10.21 -6.57
N ASP A 4 -11.27 9.10 -6.03
CA ASP A 4 -11.08 8.73 -4.61
C ASP A 4 -10.06 7.60 -4.35
N LYS A 5 -9.36 7.13 -5.39
CA LYS A 5 -8.41 6.01 -5.29
C LYS A 5 -6.99 6.54 -5.11
N ASN A 6 -6.46 6.51 -3.88
CA ASN A 6 -5.10 6.95 -3.53
C ASN A 6 -4.00 5.92 -3.87
N PHE A 7 -4.14 5.25 -5.02
CA PHE A 7 -3.07 4.47 -5.64
C PHE A 7 -2.94 4.86 -7.10
N PHE A 8 -1.74 4.73 -7.63
CA PHE A 8 -1.34 5.34 -8.90
C PHE A 8 -0.75 4.28 -9.83
N TRP A 9 -1.05 4.40 -11.12
CA TRP A 9 -0.47 3.55 -12.15
C TRP A 9 0.84 4.15 -12.68
N PHE A 10 1.83 3.29 -12.82
CA PHE A 10 3.14 3.59 -13.37
C PHE A 10 3.52 2.56 -14.43
N HIS A 11 4.06 3.03 -15.54
CA HIS A 11 4.72 2.16 -16.52
C HIS A 11 6.19 1.99 -16.12
N VAL A 12 6.57 0.77 -15.73
CA VAL A 12 7.91 0.44 -15.23
C VAL A 12 8.39 -0.86 -15.85
N ASP A 13 9.57 -0.83 -16.46
CA ASP A 13 10.22 -1.99 -17.07
C ASP A 13 9.33 -2.69 -18.14
N GLY A 14 8.50 -1.92 -18.86
CA GLY A 14 7.58 -2.43 -19.90
C GLY A 14 6.21 -2.88 -19.40
N GLU A 15 5.96 -2.81 -18.09
CA GLU A 15 4.72 -3.29 -17.45
C GLU A 15 3.98 -2.16 -16.72
N GLU A 16 2.65 -2.25 -16.67
CA GLU A 16 1.81 -1.42 -15.80
C GLU A 16 1.89 -1.95 -14.36
N LYS A 17 2.26 -1.08 -13.42
CA LYS A 17 2.38 -1.40 -11.99
C LYS A 17 1.62 -0.38 -11.17
N ILE A 18 1.02 -0.84 -10.08
CA ILE A 18 0.39 0.05 -9.09
C ILE A 18 1.39 0.50 -8.04
N ALA A 19 1.19 1.69 -7.50
CA ALA A 19 2.03 2.30 -6.49
C ALA A 19 1.18 3.12 -5.51
N THR A 20 1.70 3.37 -4.31
CA THR A 20 1.12 4.31 -3.34
C THR A 20 2.09 5.45 -3.08
N GLU A 21 1.58 6.63 -2.76
CA GLU A 21 2.42 7.77 -2.35
C GLU A 21 3.10 7.45 -1.02
N ASN A 22 4.42 7.54 -0.96
CA ASN A 22 5.15 7.15 0.23
C ASN A 22 4.89 8.14 1.37
N LEU A 23 4.20 7.69 2.42
CA LEU A 23 3.92 8.53 3.59
C LEU A 23 5.21 8.90 4.35
N VAL A 24 6.26 8.09 4.23
CA VAL A 24 7.58 8.33 4.86
C VAL A 24 8.67 8.26 3.78
N PRO A 25 8.93 9.36 3.05
CA PRO A 25 9.90 9.38 1.95
C PRO A 25 11.28 8.83 2.34
N GLY A 26 11.91 8.09 1.43
CA GLY A 26 13.19 7.40 1.61
C GLY A 26 13.10 6.08 2.37
N LYS A 27 11.96 5.72 2.95
CA LYS A 27 11.77 4.47 3.68
C LYS A 27 11.12 3.39 2.81
N GLN A 28 11.78 2.24 2.73
CA GLN A 28 11.22 0.99 2.19
C GLN A 28 10.77 0.10 3.35
N VAL A 29 9.76 -0.74 3.12
CA VAL A 29 9.27 -1.69 4.13
C VAL A 29 9.73 -3.11 3.84
N TYR A 30 9.61 -3.56 2.60
CA TYR A 30 9.93 -4.92 2.16
C TYR A 30 10.86 -4.97 0.96
N LYS A 31 11.60 -3.87 0.74
CA LYS A 31 12.56 -3.63 -0.36
C LYS A 31 11.89 -3.40 -1.72
N GLU A 32 10.67 -2.87 -1.71
CA GLU A 32 9.94 -2.41 -2.87
C GLU A 32 10.63 -1.23 -3.56
N LYS A 33 10.54 -1.16 -4.89
CA LYS A 33 11.15 -0.08 -5.67
C LYS A 33 10.46 1.26 -5.36
N LEU A 34 11.26 2.28 -5.05
CA LEU A 34 10.81 3.66 -4.90
C LEU A 34 10.89 4.38 -6.25
N LEU A 35 9.89 5.21 -6.54
CA LEU A 35 9.81 6.03 -7.74
C LEU A 35 9.66 7.50 -7.35
N LEU A 36 10.42 8.38 -7.98
CA LEU A 36 10.29 9.83 -7.78
C LEU A 36 9.63 10.45 -9.02
N LYS A 37 8.48 11.10 -8.84
CA LYS A 37 7.76 11.78 -9.92
C LYS A 37 7.28 13.14 -9.44
N LYS A 38 7.72 14.22 -10.11
CA LYS A 38 7.36 15.60 -9.78
C LYS A 38 7.61 15.98 -8.30
N GLY A 39 8.66 15.43 -7.71
CA GLY A 39 9.02 15.69 -6.31
C GLY A 39 8.23 14.87 -5.27
N ILE A 40 7.31 14.01 -5.70
CA ILE A 40 6.58 13.08 -4.83
C ILE A 40 7.20 11.69 -4.99
N GLU A 41 7.47 11.03 -3.87
CA GLU A 41 7.98 9.66 -3.83
C GLU A 41 6.83 8.67 -3.74
N TYR A 42 6.91 7.60 -4.52
CA TYR A 42 5.93 6.52 -4.57
C TYR A 42 6.60 5.18 -4.33
N ARG A 43 5.86 4.24 -3.73
CA ARG A 43 6.30 2.86 -3.50
C ARG A 43 5.55 1.94 -4.43
N LEU A 44 6.27 1.17 -5.25
CA LEU A 44 5.64 0.12 -6.06
C LEU A 44 4.99 -0.92 -5.15
N TRP A 45 3.77 -1.34 -5.50
CA TRP A 45 3.00 -2.29 -4.75
C TRP A 45 2.95 -3.63 -5.49
N ASP A 46 3.68 -4.62 -4.96
CA ASP A 46 3.86 -5.91 -5.61
C ASP A 46 2.60 -6.82 -5.49
N PRO A 47 1.91 -7.16 -6.59
CA PRO A 47 0.74 -8.03 -6.58
C PRO A 47 1.07 -9.48 -6.16
N PHE A 48 2.30 -9.95 -6.34
CA PHE A 48 2.70 -11.30 -5.94
C PHE A 48 2.93 -11.42 -4.42
N ARG A 49 3.04 -10.28 -3.72
CA ARG A 49 3.21 -10.22 -2.26
C ARG A 49 1.97 -9.69 -1.54
N SER A 50 1.03 -9.07 -2.25
CA SER A 50 -0.18 -8.51 -1.67
C SER A 50 -1.43 -8.92 -2.44
N LYS A 51 -2.33 -9.64 -1.76
CA LYS A 51 -3.63 -10.04 -2.32
C LYS A 51 -4.46 -8.84 -2.74
N LEU A 52 -4.40 -7.74 -1.97
CA LEU A 52 -5.14 -6.53 -2.27
C LEU A 52 -4.61 -5.85 -3.54
N ALA A 53 -3.28 -5.76 -3.70
CA ALA A 53 -2.67 -5.30 -4.95
C ALA A 53 -3.08 -6.16 -6.14
N ALA A 54 -3.03 -7.49 -6.00
CA ALA A 54 -3.47 -8.41 -7.04
C ALA A 54 -4.96 -8.20 -7.39
N SER A 55 -5.83 -7.99 -6.40
CA SER A 55 -7.25 -7.69 -6.64
C SER A 55 -7.43 -6.40 -7.43
N VAL A 56 -6.70 -5.34 -7.11
CA VAL A 56 -6.71 -4.08 -7.87
C VAL A 56 -6.28 -4.32 -9.32
N MET A 57 -5.17 -5.05 -9.54
CA MET A 57 -4.68 -5.36 -10.89
C MET A 57 -5.63 -6.27 -11.68
N ASN A 58 -6.43 -7.09 -10.99
CA ASN A 58 -7.45 -7.94 -11.60
C ASN A 58 -8.81 -7.22 -11.77
N GLY A 59 -8.86 -5.89 -11.63
CA GLY A 59 -10.04 -5.10 -11.95
C GLY A 59 -11.04 -4.94 -10.80
N LEU A 60 -10.58 -4.93 -9.54
CA LEU A 60 -11.41 -4.53 -8.40
C LEU A 60 -11.95 -3.12 -8.63
N THR A 61 -13.26 -3.01 -8.89
CA THR A 61 -13.92 -1.74 -9.23
C THR A 61 -14.16 -0.87 -8.01
N ASN A 62 -14.59 -1.48 -6.91
CA ASN A 62 -14.94 -0.81 -5.66
C ASN A 62 -13.83 -1.02 -4.63
N PHE A 63 -12.90 -0.06 -4.58
CA PHE A 63 -11.85 -0.07 -3.57
C PHE A 63 -12.40 0.43 -2.22
N PRO A 64 -12.16 -0.29 -1.11
CA PRO A 64 -12.89 -0.05 0.14
C PRO A 64 -12.33 1.08 1.02
N PHE A 65 -11.18 1.67 0.67
CA PHE A 65 -10.47 2.63 1.52
C PHE A 65 -10.20 3.94 0.79
N ASN A 66 -10.26 5.04 1.53
CA ASN A 66 -9.91 6.38 1.07
C ASN A 66 -9.12 7.12 2.16
N GLU A 67 -8.71 8.35 1.88
CA GLU A 67 -8.09 9.21 2.90
C GLU A 67 -8.94 9.28 4.17
N LYS A 68 -8.27 9.32 5.33
CA LYS A 68 -8.90 9.47 6.65
C LYS A 68 -9.75 8.26 7.07
N SER A 69 -9.72 7.16 6.32
CA SER A 69 -10.36 5.91 6.71
C SER A 69 -9.80 5.38 8.04
N ASN A 70 -10.69 4.79 8.85
CA ASN A 70 -10.34 3.99 10.03
C ASN A 70 -10.47 2.51 9.69
N ILE A 71 -9.37 1.77 9.74
CA ILE A 71 -9.29 0.40 9.23
C ILE A 71 -8.82 -0.55 10.34
N LEU A 72 -9.47 -1.71 10.46
CA LEU A 72 -8.97 -2.85 11.22
C LEU A 72 -8.43 -3.89 10.23
N TYR A 73 -7.13 -4.18 10.29
CA TYR A 73 -6.46 -5.14 9.43
C TYR A 73 -6.03 -6.36 10.24
N LEU A 74 -6.67 -7.51 9.98
CA LEU A 74 -6.43 -8.77 10.68
C LEU A 74 -5.45 -9.65 9.89
N GLY A 75 -4.39 -10.11 10.54
CA GLY A 75 -3.33 -10.91 9.91
C GLY A 75 -2.30 -10.04 9.18
N VAL A 76 -1.67 -9.12 9.91
CA VAL A 76 -0.69 -8.15 9.36
C VAL A 76 0.52 -8.84 8.75
N SER A 77 0.92 -9.98 9.32
CA SER A 77 2.20 -10.61 9.03
C SER A 77 3.34 -9.58 9.08
N THR A 78 4.28 -9.61 8.13
CA THR A 78 5.44 -8.70 8.07
C THR A 78 5.12 -7.29 7.55
N GLY A 79 3.84 -6.90 7.46
CA GLY A 79 3.48 -5.50 7.19
C GLY A 79 3.52 -5.03 5.73
N THR A 80 3.78 -5.91 4.75
CA THR A 80 3.83 -5.56 3.32
C THR A 80 2.59 -4.79 2.87
N THR A 81 1.40 -5.41 3.00
CA THR A 81 0.13 -4.81 2.53
C THR A 81 -0.32 -3.63 3.40
N ILE A 82 -0.22 -3.76 4.73
CA ILE A 82 -0.70 -2.72 5.64
C ILE A 82 0.06 -1.40 5.46
N SER A 83 1.34 -1.48 5.07
CA SER A 83 2.12 -0.27 4.80
C SER A 83 1.56 0.51 3.61
N HIS A 84 1.14 -0.14 2.53
CA HIS A 84 0.48 0.52 1.40
C HIS A 84 -0.91 1.03 1.77
N ILE A 85 -1.65 0.33 2.64
CA ILE A 85 -2.90 0.85 3.19
C ILE A 85 -2.65 2.14 4.00
N SER A 86 -1.56 2.19 4.78
CA SER A 86 -1.17 3.38 5.53
C SER A 86 -0.88 4.58 4.61
N ASP A 87 -0.20 4.35 3.49
CA ASP A 87 0.01 5.39 2.47
C ASP A 87 -1.33 5.92 1.93
N ILE A 88 -2.26 5.01 1.57
CA ILE A 88 -3.55 5.33 0.97
C ILE A 88 -4.43 6.19 1.89
N ILE A 89 -4.54 5.81 3.17
CA ILE A 89 -5.40 6.52 4.13
C ILE A 89 -4.77 7.85 4.61
N GLY A 90 -3.46 8.00 4.42
CA GLY A 90 -2.71 9.21 4.73
C GLY A 90 -2.59 9.52 6.23
N PRO A 91 -1.98 10.66 6.58
CA PRO A 91 -1.62 11.02 7.97
C PRO A 91 -2.82 11.29 8.89
N LYS A 92 -4.02 11.39 8.32
CA LYS A 92 -5.28 11.63 9.04
C LYS A 92 -6.13 10.37 9.19
N GLY A 93 -5.74 9.26 8.55
CA GLY A 93 -6.37 7.95 8.72
C GLY A 93 -5.72 7.16 9.85
N ILE A 94 -6.36 6.06 10.26
CA ILE A 94 -5.83 5.15 11.26
C ILE A 94 -5.99 3.72 10.76
N VAL A 95 -4.92 2.93 10.85
CA VAL A 95 -4.96 1.49 10.60
C VAL A 95 -4.53 0.74 11.85
N PHE A 96 -5.42 -0.10 12.38
CA PHE A 96 -5.16 -1.00 13.49
C PHE A 96 -4.77 -2.36 12.93
N GLY A 97 -3.49 -2.72 13.06
CA GLY A 97 -2.98 -4.03 12.66
C GLY A 97 -3.07 -5.04 13.81
N VAL A 98 -3.65 -6.21 13.55
CA VAL A 98 -3.68 -7.33 14.50
C VAL A 98 -2.91 -8.52 13.92
N GLU A 99 -1.90 -9.00 14.64
CA GLU A 99 -1.15 -10.21 14.32
C GLU A 99 -1.03 -11.10 15.55
N HIS A 100 -1.30 -12.39 15.38
CA HIS A 100 -1.24 -13.35 16.47
C HIS A 100 0.17 -13.89 16.67
N SER A 101 0.96 -14.01 15.60
CA SER A 101 2.32 -14.52 15.66
C SER A 101 3.27 -13.52 16.31
N SER A 102 3.72 -13.81 17.53
CA SER A 102 4.65 -12.97 18.28
C SER A 102 5.98 -12.73 17.57
N ARG A 103 6.50 -13.74 16.85
CA ARG A 103 7.72 -13.61 16.05
C ARG A 103 7.54 -12.57 14.95
N VAL A 104 6.47 -12.69 14.19
CA VAL A 104 6.22 -11.82 13.03
C VAL A 104 5.87 -10.41 13.48
N ALA A 105 5.10 -10.27 14.56
CA ALA A 105 4.79 -8.97 15.16
C ALA A 105 6.02 -8.23 15.71
N ARG A 106 7.06 -8.96 16.15
CA ARG A 106 8.31 -8.36 16.63
C ARG A 106 9.22 -7.89 15.49
N ASP A 107 9.24 -8.65 14.40
CA ASP A 107 10.08 -8.36 13.24
C ASP A 107 9.42 -7.32 12.29
N PHE A 108 8.26 -6.76 12.69
CA PHE A 108 7.51 -5.68 12.03
C PHE A 108 8.20 -4.30 12.19
#